data_AF-F9FV28-F1
#
_entry.id   AF-F9FV28-F1
#
_cell.length_a   1.000
_cell.length_b   1.000
_cell.length_c   1.000
_cell.angle_alpha   90.00
_cell.angle_beta   90.00
_cell.angle_gamma   90.00
#
_symmetry.space_group_name_H-M   'P 1'
#
loop_
_entity.id
_entity.type
_entity.pdbx_description
1 polymer ?
#
loop_
_entity_poly.entity_id
_entity_poly.type
_entity_poly.pdbx_seq_one_letter_code
_entity_poly.pdbx_strand_id
1 'polypeptide(L)'
;MCSHHRYSRCYHDIYGGTAGIGKIALIQLVSLGFPIKVYVLGRNGATQKPFMEQLRETSRLCNEIKAHEEKIDHLLLSTAYLPMGPRQETSKGFEKASAVGYYSRLFIITHLLPPLSAAATDPSHNYAC
;
A
#
# COMPACT_ATOMS: atom_id res chain seq x y z
N MET A 1 0.07 -28.27 -29.44
CA MET A 1 -0.82 -28.36 -28.27
C MET A 1 -0.38 -27.28 -27.29
N CYS A 2 -1.13 -26.17 -27.22
CA CYS A 2 -0.78 -24.99 -26.44
C CYS A 2 -0.89 -25.27 -24.94
N SER A 3 0.23 -25.12 -24.24
CA SER A 3 0.34 -25.25 -22.79
C SER A 3 -0.46 -24.18 -22.05
N HIS A 4 -1.64 -24.54 -21.57
CA HIS A 4 -2.39 -23.80 -20.55
C HIS A 4 -1.69 -23.96 -19.18
N HIS A 5 -0.68 -23.13 -18.87
CA HIS A 5 0.02 -23.28 -17.59
C HIS A 5 0.59 -22.01 -16.94
N ARG A 6 0.08 -20.79 -17.19
CA ARG A 6 0.70 -19.57 -16.64
C ARG A 6 -0.25 -18.49 -16.10
N TYR A 7 -1.29 -18.86 -15.34
CA TYR A 7 -2.14 -17.86 -14.64
C TYR A 7 -2.51 -18.27 -13.20
N SER A 8 -1.58 -18.89 -12.47
CA SER A 8 -1.81 -19.32 -11.07
C SER A 8 -1.06 -18.48 -10.02
N ARG A 9 -0.60 -17.27 -10.36
CA ARG A 9 0.08 -16.39 -9.39
C ARG A 9 -0.87 -15.30 -8.91
N CYS A 10 -1.31 -15.43 -7.66
CA CYS A 10 -2.04 -14.38 -6.96
C CYS A 10 -1.08 -13.21 -6.70
N TYR A 11 -1.37 -12.06 -7.30
CA TYR A 11 -0.65 -10.80 -7.07
C TYR A 11 -1.23 -10.13 -5.81
N HIS A 12 -0.38 -9.69 -4.88
CA HIS A 12 -0.80 -9.30 -3.52
C HIS A 12 -0.67 -7.80 -3.26
N ASP A 13 -1.57 -7.00 -3.85
CA ASP A 13 -1.27 -5.58 -4.02
C ASP A 13 -2.43 -4.64 -3.64
N ILE A 14 -2.12 -3.64 -2.79
CA ILE A 14 -2.38 -2.18 -2.96
C ILE A 14 -2.73 -1.48 -1.65
N TYR A 15 -1.92 -0.46 -1.29
CA TYR A 15 -2.09 0.37 -0.10
C TYR A 15 -2.42 1.84 -0.37
N GLY A 16 -3.70 2.12 -0.64
CA GLY A 16 -4.20 3.51 -0.70
C GLY A 16 -5.51 3.70 -1.46
N GLY A 17 -6.37 2.69 -1.50
CA GLY A 17 -7.54 2.64 -2.39
C GLY A 17 -8.85 3.21 -1.84
N THR A 18 -8.86 3.91 -0.70
CA THR A 18 -10.15 4.27 -0.07
C THR A 18 -10.95 5.31 -0.85
N ALA A 19 -10.31 6.18 -1.63
CA ALA A 19 -10.98 7.17 -2.47
C ALA A 19 -10.11 7.61 -3.67
N GLY A 20 -10.75 8.28 -4.63
CA GLY A 20 -10.07 8.93 -5.76
C GLY A 20 -9.26 7.98 -6.64
N ILE A 21 -8.03 8.39 -6.99
CA ILE A 21 -7.14 7.70 -7.93
C ILE A 21 -6.87 6.26 -7.49
N GLY A 22 -6.63 6.03 -6.19
CA GLY A 22 -6.38 4.67 -5.68
C GLY A 22 -7.57 3.73 -5.86
N LYS A 23 -8.79 4.24 -5.67
CA LYS A 23 -10.02 3.45 -5.86
C LYS A 23 -10.24 3.09 -7.34
N ILE A 24 -10.05 4.06 -8.24
CA ILE A 24 -10.21 3.85 -9.68
C ILE A 24 -9.15 2.88 -10.21
N ALA A 25 -7.89 3.04 -9.79
CA ALA A 25 -6.81 2.12 -10.14
C ALA A 25 -7.12 0.69 -9.69
N LEU A 26 -7.66 0.52 -8.47
CA LEU A 26 -8.09 -0.78 -7.96
C LEU A 26 -9.24 -1.38 -8.81
N ILE A 27 -10.27 -0.59 -9.13
CA ILE A 27 -11.38 -1.04 -9.99
C ILE A 27 -10.86 -1.49 -11.35
N GLN A 28 -9.97 -0.72 -11.96
CA GLN A 28 -9.37 -1.08 -13.23
C GLN A 28 -8.53 -2.36 -13.12
N LEU A 29 -7.72 -2.50 -12.08
CA LEU A 29 -6.89 -3.70 -11.88
C LEU A 29 -7.74 -4.96 -11.72
N VAL A 30 -8.83 -4.88 -10.94
CA VAL A 30 -9.80 -5.97 -10.81
C VAL A 30 -10.48 -6.29 -12.15
N SER A 31 -10.82 -5.26 -12.94
CA SER A 31 -11.46 -5.44 -14.25
C SER A 31 -10.59 -6.14 -15.30
N LEU A 32 -9.26 -6.12 -15.13
CA LEU A 32 -8.32 -6.82 -16.00
C LEU A 32 -8.30 -8.34 -15.76
N GLY A 33 -9.01 -8.84 -14.75
CA GLY A 33 -9.20 -10.28 -14.52
C GLY A 33 -8.00 -10.99 -13.89
N PHE A 34 -7.04 -10.25 -13.32
CA PHE A 34 -5.93 -10.84 -12.59
C PHE A 34 -6.41 -11.35 -11.22
N PRO A 35 -5.99 -12.57 -10.80
CA PRO A 35 -6.21 -13.02 -9.42
C PRO A 35 -5.37 -12.13 -8.49
N ILE A 36 -6.03 -11.20 -7.80
CA ILE A 36 -5.38 -10.26 -6.88
C ILE A 36 -5.94 -10.39 -5.47
N LYS A 37 -5.07 -10.34 -4.47
CA LYS A 37 -5.44 -10.21 -3.06
C LYS A 37 -5.07 -8.80 -2.61
N VAL A 38 -6.07 -8.04 -2.18
CA VAL A 38 -5.93 -6.59 -2.00
C VAL A 38 -6.07 -6.23 -0.53
N TYR A 39 -5.13 -5.43 -0.03
CA TYR A 39 -5.14 -4.92 1.34
C TYR A 39 -5.34 -3.40 1.38
N VAL A 40 -6.59 -2.94 1.50
CA VAL A 40 -6.86 -1.50 1.49
C VAL A 40 -6.55 -0.86 2.85
N LEU A 41 -5.47 -0.07 2.91
CA LEU A 41 -5.28 0.92 3.97
C LEU A 41 -5.97 2.23 3.60
N GLY A 42 -6.76 2.76 4.51
CA GLY A 42 -7.05 4.18 4.49
C GLY A 42 -7.53 4.71 5.81
N ARG A 43 -7.65 6.02 5.85
CA ARG A 43 -7.97 6.79 7.05
C ARG A 43 -9.44 7.17 6.98
N ASN A 44 -10.17 6.97 8.07
CA ASN A 44 -11.53 7.49 8.16
C ASN A 44 -11.48 9.01 8.30
N GLY A 45 -11.96 9.74 7.28
CA GLY A 45 -11.96 11.21 7.25
C GLY A 45 -12.87 11.84 8.31
N ALA A 46 -13.81 11.09 8.89
CA ALA A 46 -14.75 11.57 9.89
C ALA A 46 -14.13 11.70 11.30
N THR A 47 -12.96 11.12 11.55
CA THR A 47 -12.30 11.17 12.87
C THR A 47 -10.81 11.32 12.66
N GLN A 48 -10.28 12.54 12.82
CA GLN A 48 -8.83 12.77 12.79
C GLN A 48 -8.20 12.18 14.06
N LYS A 49 -7.96 10.86 14.03
CA LYS A 49 -7.16 10.19 15.06
C LYS A 49 -5.75 10.79 15.10
N PRO A 50 -5.09 10.78 16.27
CA PRO A 50 -3.70 11.21 16.38
C PRO A 50 -2.82 10.46 15.38
N PHE A 51 -1.86 11.16 14.77
CA PHE A 51 -0.93 10.58 13.79
C PHE A 51 -0.25 9.29 14.30
N MET A 52 0.08 9.24 15.59
CA MET A 52 0.67 8.05 16.22
C MET A 52 -0.25 6.84 16.22
N GLU A 53 -1.57 7.03 16.39
CA GLU A 53 -2.52 5.93 16.34
C GLU A 53 -2.62 5.37 14.91
N GLN A 54 -2.58 6.27 13.91
CA GLN A 54 -2.55 5.88 12.50
C GLN A 54 -1.29 5.09 12.15
N LEU A 55 -0.12 5.49 12.68
CA LEU A 55 1.11 4.72 12.53
C LEU A 55 1.05 3.36 13.22
N ARG A 56 0.39 3.26 14.39
CA ARG A 56 0.21 1.98 15.09
C ARG A 56 -0.72 1.05 14.32
N GLU A 57 -1.82 1.54 13.78
CA GLU A 57 -2.72 0.79 12.90
C GLU A 57 -1.96 0.32 11.65
N THR A 58 -1.19 1.22 11.03
CA THR A 58 -0.34 0.90 9.87
C THR A 58 0.68 -0.17 10.22
N SER A 59 1.33 -0.09 11.38
CA SER A 59 2.30 -1.08 11.85
C SER A 59 1.67 -2.45 12.08
N ARG A 60 0.49 -2.49 12.72
CA ARG A 60 -0.27 -3.75 12.90
C ARG A 60 -0.58 -4.40 11.57
N LEU A 61 -1.09 -3.62 10.62
CA LEU A 61 -1.45 -4.14 9.32
C LEU A 61 -0.20 -4.59 8.53
N CYS A 62 0.90 -3.83 8.58
CA CYS A 62 2.19 -4.25 8.02
C CYS A 62 2.66 -5.59 8.61
N ASN A 63 2.45 -5.84 9.91
CA ASN A 63 2.79 -7.10 10.55
C ASN A 63 1.86 -8.24 10.14
N GLU A 64 0.56 -7.96 9.99
CA GLU A 64 -0.41 -8.95 9.50
C GLU A 64 -0.08 -9.43 8.10
N ILE A 65 0.30 -8.56 7.16
CA ILE A 65 0.68 -9.07 5.83
C ILE A 65 2.02 -9.75 5.85
N LYS A 66 2.99 -9.33 6.67
CA LYS A 66 4.20 -10.14 6.83
C LYS A 66 3.92 -11.54 7.39
N ALA A 67 2.86 -11.69 8.20
CA ALA A 67 2.47 -12.98 8.74
C ALA A 67 1.73 -13.85 7.72
N HIS A 68 1.03 -13.24 6.76
CA HIS A 68 0.21 -13.95 5.78
C HIS A 68 0.87 -14.09 4.40
N GLU A 69 1.79 -13.19 4.05
CA GLU A 69 2.39 -13.06 2.74
C GLU A 69 3.91 -13.10 2.85
N GLU A 70 4.51 -14.07 2.17
CA GLU A 70 5.97 -14.19 2.06
C GLU A 70 6.55 -13.18 1.07
N LYS A 71 5.76 -12.77 0.06
CA LYS A 71 6.17 -11.90 -1.04
C LYS A 71 5.05 -10.91 -1.40
N ILE A 72 5.46 -9.72 -1.80
CA ILE A 72 4.57 -8.66 -2.29
C ILE A 72 5.14 -8.19 -3.63
N ASP A 73 4.32 -8.09 -4.68
CA ASP A 73 4.78 -7.79 -6.03
C ASP A 73 4.62 -6.29 -6.38
N HIS A 74 3.54 -5.66 -5.92
CA HIS A 74 3.22 -4.25 -6.15
C HIS A 74 2.74 -3.53 -4.88
N LEU A 75 3.45 -2.45 -4.54
CA LEU A 75 3.06 -1.51 -3.49
C LEU A 75 2.61 -0.19 -4.11
N LEU A 76 1.30 0.07 -4.13
CA LEU A 76 0.73 1.33 -4.60
C LEU A 76 0.41 2.23 -3.41
N LEU A 77 1.14 3.35 -3.26
CA LEU A 77 0.94 4.36 -2.21
C LEU A 77 0.33 5.64 -2.79
N SER A 78 -0.96 5.61 -3.10
CA SER A 78 -1.70 6.72 -3.72
C SER A 78 -2.29 7.71 -2.70
N THR A 79 -2.07 7.50 -1.41
CA THR A 79 -2.58 8.39 -0.37
C THR A 79 -1.93 9.77 -0.46
N ALA A 80 -2.77 10.79 -0.59
CA ALA A 80 -2.39 12.19 -0.56
C ALA A 80 -3.25 12.93 0.48
N TYR A 81 -2.68 13.97 1.08
CA TYR A 81 -3.39 14.84 1.99
C TYR A 81 -3.02 16.29 1.67
N LEU A 82 -4.00 17.01 1.13
CA LEU A 82 -3.89 18.41 0.76
C LEU A 82 -4.81 19.20 1.70
N PRO A 83 -4.30 19.68 2.84
CA PRO A 83 -5.09 20.60 3.67
C PRO A 83 -5.27 21.89 2.88
N MET A 84 -6.52 22.25 2.58
CA MET A 84 -6.85 23.58 2.06
C MET A 84 -6.68 24.58 3.21
N GLY A 85 -5.65 25.42 3.16
CA GLY A 85 -5.39 26.44 4.17
C GLY A 85 -3.94 26.51 4.66
N PRO A 86 -3.66 27.25 5.75
CA PRO A 86 -2.32 27.42 6.27
C PRO A 86 -1.73 26.12 6.82
N ARG A 87 -0.41 26.12 7.01
CA ARG A 87 0.32 25.02 7.65
C ARG A 87 -0.34 24.65 8.98
N GLN A 88 -0.73 23.40 9.09
CA GLN A 88 -1.26 22.83 10.33
C GLN A 88 -0.25 21.85 10.89
N GLU A 89 -0.03 21.92 12.20
CA GLU A 89 0.86 20.99 12.89
C GLU A 89 0.06 19.99 13.73
N THR A 90 0.66 18.83 13.93
CA THR A 90 0.26 17.86 14.94
C THR A 90 0.70 18.38 16.32
N SER A 91 0.12 17.84 17.40
CA SER A 91 0.54 18.16 18.77
C SER A 91 2.01 17.84 19.10
N LYS A 92 2.72 17.18 18.18
CA LYS A 92 4.12 16.79 18.27
C LYS A 92 5.05 17.69 17.41
N GLY A 93 4.52 18.73 16.76
CA GLY A 93 5.29 19.65 15.93
C GLY A 93 5.54 19.19 14.49
N PHE A 94 4.98 18.05 14.07
CA PHE A 94 5.03 17.64 12.66
C PHE A 94 3.93 18.34 11.87
N GLU A 95 4.27 18.89 10.71
CA GLU A 95 3.28 19.37 9.75
C GLU A 95 2.35 18.23 9.31
N LYS A 96 1.04 18.44 9.34
CA LYS A 96 0.03 17.42 9.02
C LYS A 96 0.12 16.92 7.57
N ALA A 97 0.38 17.79 6.60
CA ALA A 97 0.58 17.43 5.20
C ALA A 97 1.73 16.44 5.03
N SER A 98 2.88 16.79 5.61
CA SER A 98 4.09 15.98 5.59
C SER A 98 3.95 14.69 6.42
N ALA A 99 3.34 14.75 7.61
CA ALA A 99 3.06 13.58 8.44
C ALA A 99 2.31 12.50 7.66
N VAL A 100 1.24 12.90 6.99
CA VAL A 100 0.35 11.98 6.28
C VAL A 100 0.90 11.58 4.91
N GLY A 101 1.35 12.54 4.12
CA GLY A 101 1.82 12.28 2.78
C GLY A 101 3.20 11.61 2.81
N TYR A 102 4.17 12.22 3.47
CA TYR A 102 5.56 11.82 3.37
C TYR A 102 5.93 10.72 4.37
N TYR A 103 5.73 10.98 5.68
CA TYR A 103 6.22 10.09 6.72
C TYR A 103 5.46 8.76 6.78
N SER A 104 4.14 8.75 6.56
CA SER A 104 3.39 7.48 6.46
C SER A 104 3.89 6.61 5.30
N ARG A 105 4.20 7.21 4.14
CA ARG A 105 4.75 6.45 3.00
C ARG A 105 6.11 5.86 3.32
N LEU A 106 7.01 6.67 3.90
CA LEU A 106 8.32 6.18 4.34
C LEU A 106 8.17 5.02 5.34
N PHE A 107 7.26 5.12 6.30
CA PHE A 107 7.01 4.07 7.27
C PHE A 107 6.55 2.76 6.62
N ILE A 108 5.59 2.83 5.69
CA ILE A 108 5.09 1.64 4.98
C ILE A 108 6.20 1.03 4.13
N ILE A 109 6.93 1.85 3.39
CA ILE A 109 8.05 1.39 2.54
C ILE A 109 9.08 0.69 3.41
N THR A 110 9.54 1.29 4.51
CA THR A 110 10.58 0.65 5.35
C THR A 110 10.10 -0.68 5.94
N HIS A 111 8.82 -0.81 6.26
CA HIS A 111 8.28 -2.05 6.79
C HIS A 111 8.06 -3.11 5.71
N LEU A 112 7.59 -2.76 4.52
CA LEU A 112 7.26 -3.71 3.45
C LEU A 112 8.39 -3.90 2.43
N LEU A 113 9.50 -3.17 2.55
CA LEU A 113 10.67 -3.33 1.68
C LEU A 113 11.25 -4.76 1.73
N PRO A 114 11.38 -5.44 2.88
CA PRO A 114 11.89 -6.81 2.90
C PRO A 114 11.09 -7.81 2.04
N PRO A 115 9.75 -7.94 2.18
CA PRO A 115 8.98 -8.84 1.31
C PRO A 115 8.93 -8.39 -0.16
N LEU A 116 8.98 -7.08 -0.44
CA LEU A 116 9.13 -6.55 -1.81
C LEU A 116 10.48 -6.96 -2.43
N SER A 117 11.56 -6.87 -1.65
CA SER A 117 12.89 -7.29 -2.08
C SER A 117 12.96 -8.79 -2.33
N ALA A 118 12.28 -9.59 -1.50
CA ALA A 118 12.21 -11.04 -1.68
C ALA A 118 11.52 -11.44 -2.99
N ALA A 119 10.48 -10.69 -3.39
CA ALA A 119 9.84 -10.85 -4.70
C ALA A 119 10.79 -10.51 -5.85
N ALA A 120 11.52 -9.39 -5.75
CA ALA A 120 12.45 -8.94 -6.80
C ALA A 120 13.63 -9.91 -7.04
N THR A 121 14.07 -10.64 -6.01
CA THR A 121 15.15 -11.64 -6.12
C THR A 121 14.70 -13.03 -6.54
N ASP A 122 13.39 -13.26 -6.66
CA ASP A 122 12.86 -14.56 -7.06
C ASP A 122 13.14 -14.80 -8.57
N PRO A 123 13.87 -15.87 -8.95
CA PRO A 123 14.19 -16.16 -10.35
C PRO A 123 12.98 -16.52 -11.22
N SER A 124 11.82 -16.79 -10.62
CA SER A 124 10.56 -16.91 -11.36
C SER A 124 9.93 -15.55 -11.69
N HIS A 125 10.46 -14.48 -11.10
CA HIS A 125 10.12 -13.07 -11.30
C HIS A 125 11.07 -12.43 -12.34
N ASN A 126 11.49 -13.21 -13.33
CA ASN A 126 12.25 -12.72 -14.46
C ASN A 126 11.29 -12.07 -15.46
N TYR A 127 11.23 -10.74 -15.45
CA TYR A 127 10.75 -9.91 -16.57
C TYR A 127 11.75 -9.93 -17.76
N ALA A 128 12.38 -11.08 -18.00
CA ALA A 128 13.11 -11.32 -19.23
C ALA A 128 12.10 -11.35 -20.37
N CYS A 129 11.93 -10.19 -20.99
CA CYS A 129 11.62 -10.10 -22.40
C CYS A 129 12.84 -10.55 -23.21
#